data_AF-A0ABD7STI7-F1
#
_entry.id   AF-A0ABD7STI7-F1
#
_cell.length_a   1.000
_cell.length_b   1.000
_cell.length_c   1.000
_cell.angle_alpha   90.00
_cell.angle_beta   90.00
_cell.angle_gamma   90.00
#
_symmetry.space_group_name_H-M   'P 1'
#
loop_
_entity.id
_entity.type
_entity.pdbx_description
1 polymer ?
#
loop_
_entity_poly.entity_id
_entity_poly.type
_entity_poly.pdbx_seq_one_letter_code
_entity_poly.pdbx_strand_id
1 'polypeptide(L)'
;MLSDEQEHTQKIMDALVELLRKAKLRISDEKKCQEDLEQFLLSEGLPFSREHHLSDGRSIIDFFFPRSGIGIEVKVLKNWGKMKIYRQCKRYCDNTELKGLILMTACPQGLPDIIQGKPAKLHFLGENALWS
;
A
#
# COMPACT_ATOMS: atom_id res chain seq x y z
N MET A 1 9.54 17.74 12.94
CA MET A 1 10.46 16.62 13.18
C MET A 1 9.61 15.36 13.26
N LEU A 2 9.96 14.31 12.51
CA LEU A 2 9.28 13.02 12.65
C LEU A 2 9.63 12.42 14.02
N SER A 3 8.75 11.60 14.58
CA SER A 3 9.10 10.77 15.74
C SER A 3 10.02 9.62 15.32
N ASP A 4 10.77 9.06 16.26
CA ASP A 4 11.64 7.89 16.02
C ASP A 4 10.85 6.70 15.44
N GLU A 5 9.61 6.51 15.89
CA GLU A 5 8.70 5.46 15.37
C GLU A 5 8.33 5.73 13.90
N GLN A 6 8.03 6.99 13.55
CA GLN A 6 7.73 7.37 12.17
C GLN A 6 8.95 7.18 11.27
N GLU A 7 10.14 7.58 11.73
CA GLU A 7 11.36 7.46 10.96
C GLU A 7 11.78 5.99 10.75
N HIS A 8 11.60 5.14 11.77
CA HIS A 8 11.80 3.69 11.63
C HIS A 8 10.80 3.07 10.65
N THR A 9 9.52 3.41 10.77
CA THR A 9 8.47 2.95 9.84
C THR A 9 8.77 3.38 8.42
N GLN A 10 9.23 4.62 8.24
CA GLN A 10 9.63 5.16 6.94
C GLN A 10 10.73 4.30 6.30
N LYS A 11 11.80 3.99 7.04
CA LYS A 11 12.90 3.13 6.54
C LYS A 11 12.43 1.75 6.08
N ILE A 12 11.48 1.14 6.80
CA ILE A 12 10.90 -0.15 6.39
C ILE A 12 10.06 0.01 5.11
N MET A 13 9.23 1.05 5.03
CA MET A 13 8.44 1.33 3.83
C MET A 13 9.32 1.61 2.62
N ASP A 14 10.46 2.29 2.80
CA ASP A 14 11.44 2.54 1.75
C ASP A 14 11.99 1.23 1.20
N ALA A 15 12.46 0.34 2.09
CA ALA A 15 12.95 -0.98 1.70
C ALA A 15 11.87 -1.83 1.00
N LEU A 16 10.63 -1.77 1.49
CA LEU A 16 9.50 -2.47 0.88
C LEU A 16 9.17 -1.91 -0.50
N VAL A 17 9.16 -0.59 -0.70
CA VAL A 17 8.96 0.01 -2.03
C VAL A 17 10.06 -0.41 -3.00
N GLU A 18 11.32 -0.42 -2.58
CA GLU A 18 12.43 -0.88 -3.43
C GLU A 18 12.34 -2.36 -3.80
N LEU A 19 11.77 -3.19 -2.92
CA LEU A 19 11.44 -4.56 -3.26
C LEU A 19 10.30 -4.62 -4.28
N LEU A 20 9.19 -3.92 -4.02
CA LEU A 20 8.00 -3.89 -4.87
C LEU A 20 8.28 -3.40 -6.31
N ARG A 21 9.27 -2.52 -6.49
CA ARG A 21 9.72 -2.07 -7.82
C ARG A 21 10.15 -3.22 -8.74
N LYS A 22 10.56 -4.37 -8.19
CA LYS A 22 10.98 -5.55 -8.97
C LYS A 22 9.81 -6.40 -9.44
N ALA A 23 8.61 -6.18 -8.90
CA ALA A 23 7.43 -6.95 -9.24
C ALA A 23 6.96 -6.64 -10.67
N LYS A 24 6.57 -7.69 -11.41
CA LYS A 24 5.91 -7.57 -12.71
C LYS A 24 4.42 -7.77 -12.52
N LEU A 25 3.65 -6.69 -12.59
CA LEU A 25 2.23 -6.67 -12.24
C LEU A 25 1.36 -6.34 -13.46
N ARG A 26 0.25 -7.07 -13.59
CA ARG A 26 -0.82 -6.76 -14.55
C ARG A 26 -1.68 -5.63 -13.99
N ILE A 27 -1.60 -4.45 -14.60
CA ILE A 27 -2.28 -3.24 -14.11
C ILE A 27 -3.61 -2.93 -14.83
N SER A 28 -4.06 -3.84 -15.71
CA SER A 28 -5.33 -3.72 -16.43
C SER A 28 -6.54 -3.95 -15.52
N ASP A 29 -6.35 -4.66 -14.41
CA ASP A 29 -7.39 -5.08 -13.48
C ASP A 29 -6.83 -5.12 -12.04
N GLU A 30 -7.58 -4.56 -11.09
CA GLU A 30 -7.14 -4.44 -9.70
C GLU A 30 -6.94 -5.80 -9.04
N LYS A 31 -7.84 -6.76 -9.32
CA LYS A 31 -7.75 -8.11 -8.77
C LYS A 31 -6.56 -8.86 -9.35
N LYS A 32 -6.31 -8.77 -10.67
CA LYS A 32 -5.10 -9.36 -11.28
C LYS A 32 -3.82 -8.75 -10.72
N CYS A 33 -3.79 -7.44 -10.51
CA CYS A 33 -2.65 -6.75 -9.90
C CYS A 33 -2.39 -7.24 -8.47
N GLN A 34 -3.45 -7.43 -7.68
CA GLN A 34 -3.35 -7.98 -6.33
C GLN A 34 -2.88 -9.44 -6.35
N GLU A 35 -3.39 -10.28 -7.26
CA GLU A 35 -2.92 -11.67 -7.43
C GLU A 35 -1.43 -11.74 -7.78
N ASP A 36 -0.95 -10.90 -8.71
CA ASP A 36 0.47 -10.87 -9.07
C ASP A 36 1.34 -10.38 -7.90
N LEU A 37 0.86 -9.39 -7.16
CA LEU A 37 1.55 -8.88 -5.98
C LEU A 37 1.62 -9.94 -4.88
N GLU A 38 0.54 -10.69 -4.66
CA GLU A 38 0.51 -11.81 -3.72
C GLU A 38 1.56 -12.86 -4.08
N GLN A 39 1.59 -13.31 -5.35
CA GLN A 39 2.58 -14.29 -5.80
C GLN A 39 4.02 -13.76 -5.66
N PHE A 40 4.25 -12.48 -5.96
CA PHE A 40 5.55 -11.85 -5.79
C PHE A 40 5.97 -11.84 -4.31
N LEU A 41 5.11 -11.38 -3.40
CA LEU A 41 5.40 -11.33 -1.97
C LEU A 41 5.65 -12.73 -1.37
N LEU A 42 4.90 -13.74 -1.83
CA LEU A 42 5.14 -15.14 -1.47
C LEU A 42 6.51 -15.63 -1.96
N SER A 43 6.89 -15.28 -3.19
CA SER A 43 8.21 -15.66 -3.75
C SER A 43 9.39 -15.02 -3.02
N GLU A 44 9.18 -13.83 -2.43
CA GLU A 44 10.15 -13.13 -1.58
C GLU A 44 10.13 -13.62 -0.13
N GLY A 45 9.25 -14.58 0.21
CA GLY A 45 9.16 -15.16 1.56
C GLY A 45 8.66 -14.19 2.64
N LEU A 46 7.94 -13.14 2.26
CA LEU A 46 7.42 -12.15 3.20
C LEU A 46 6.11 -12.62 3.85
N PRO A 47 5.99 -12.64 5.18
CA PRO A 47 4.71 -12.89 5.84
C PRO A 47 3.77 -11.68 5.72
N PHE A 48 2.58 -11.89 5.17
CA PHE A 48 1.52 -10.88 5.06
C PHE A 48 0.12 -11.51 5.23
N SER A 49 -0.88 -10.67 5.44
CA SER A 49 -2.30 -11.00 5.37
C SER A 49 -2.90 -10.26 4.18
N ARG A 50 -3.52 -10.99 3.25
CA ARG A 50 -4.33 -10.41 2.17
C ARG A 50 -5.73 -10.08 2.68
N GLU A 51 -6.36 -9.03 2.13
CA GLU A 51 -7.72 -8.59 2.45
C GLU A 51 -7.95 -8.53 3.97
N HIS A 52 -7.00 -7.88 4.65
CA HIS A 52 -6.95 -7.89 6.11
C HIS A 52 -8.02 -6.98 6.70
N HIS A 53 -8.89 -7.55 7.53
CA HIS A 53 -9.85 -6.80 8.33
C HIS A 53 -9.14 -6.08 9.46
N LEU A 54 -9.05 -4.76 9.36
CA LEU A 54 -8.52 -3.92 10.42
C LEU A 54 -9.46 -3.93 11.64
N SER A 55 -8.93 -3.74 12.85
CA SER A 55 -9.71 -3.70 14.10
C SER A 55 -10.82 -2.64 14.19
N ASP A 56 -10.95 -1.74 13.21
CA ASP A 56 -12.05 -0.77 13.20
C ASP A 56 -13.40 -1.39 12.79
N GLY A 57 -13.39 -2.68 12.42
CA GLY A 57 -14.59 -3.47 12.11
C GLY A 57 -15.25 -3.13 10.77
N ARG A 58 -14.67 -2.24 9.96
CA ARG A 58 -15.26 -1.77 8.69
C ARG A 58 -14.26 -1.62 7.55
N SER A 59 -12.96 -1.67 7.87
CA SER A 59 -11.89 -1.49 6.89
C SER A 59 -11.24 -2.82 6.55
N ILE A 60 -11.10 -3.04 5.24
CA ILE A 60 -10.37 -4.16 4.67
C ILE A 60 -9.27 -3.53 3.84
N ILE A 61 -8.02 -3.81 4.19
CA ILE A 61 -6.84 -3.35 3.43
C ILE A 61 -6.31 -4.50 2.58
N ASP A 62 -5.88 -4.21 1.36
CA ASP A 62 -5.51 -5.26 0.39
C ASP A 62 -4.39 -6.15 0.91
N PHE A 63 -3.35 -5.57 1.52
CA PHE A 63 -2.27 -6.32 2.17
C PHE A 63 -1.86 -5.66 3.48
N PHE A 64 -1.59 -6.48 4.50
CA PHE A 64 -1.10 -6.05 5.80
C PHE A 64 0.10 -6.90 6.24
N PHE A 65 1.12 -6.25 6.80
CA PHE A 65 2.35 -6.86 7.30
C PHE A 65 2.35 -6.80 8.84
N PRO A 66 1.91 -7.86 9.55
CA PRO A 66 1.62 -7.78 10.99
C PRO A 66 2.83 -7.43 11.86
N ARG A 67 4.04 -7.80 11.42
CA ARG A 67 5.27 -7.52 12.18
C ARG A 67 5.68 -6.05 12.16
N SER A 68 5.37 -5.34 11.07
CA SER A 68 5.74 -3.92 10.91
C SER A 68 4.53 -2.97 11.06
N GLY A 69 3.31 -3.49 10.98
CA GLY A 69 2.09 -2.68 10.94
C GLY A 69 1.96 -1.89 9.62
N ILE A 70 2.69 -2.25 8.57
CA ILE A 70 2.55 -1.60 7.27
C ILE A 70 1.38 -2.21 6.50
N GLY A 71 0.61 -1.38 5.81
CA GLY A 71 -0.39 -1.85 4.85
C GLY A 71 -0.14 -1.33 3.44
N ILE A 72 -0.64 -2.08 2.46
CA ILE A 72 -0.65 -1.71 1.04
C ILE A 72 -2.11 -1.64 0.58
N GLU A 73 -2.45 -0.55 -0.12
CA GLU A 73 -3.68 -0.43 -0.90
C GLU A 73 -3.33 -0.33 -2.39
N VAL A 74 -3.99 -1.12 -3.24
CA VAL A 74 -3.79 -1.18 -4.68
C VAL A 74 -4.93 -0.48 -5.40
N LYS A 75 -4.60 0.47 -6.30
CA LYS A 75 -5.58 1.20 -7.14
C LYS A 75 -5.03 1.40 -8.55
N VAL A 76 -5.40 0.52 -9.48
CA VAL A 76 -4.87 0.54 -10.87
C VAL A 76 -5.81 1.22 -11.88
N LEU A 77 -7.11 1.25 -11.62
CA LEU A 77 -8.10 1.82 -12.55
C LEU A 77 -8.23 3.34 -12.39
N LYS A 78 -8.32 4.05 -13.53
CA LYS A 78 -8.42 5.52 -13.61
C LYS A 78 -9.74 6.10 -13.10
N ASN A 79 -10.77 5.27 -12.90
CA ASN A 79 -12.09 5.70 -12.47
C ASN A 79 -12.20 5.94 -10.95
N TRP A 80 -11.19 5.56 -10.17
CA TRP A 80 -11.14 5.89 -8.75
C TRP A 80 -10.89 7.40 -8.58
N GLY A 81 -11.90 8.11 -8.06
CA GLY A 81 -11.76 9.54 -7.77
C GLY A 81 -10.67 9.78 -6.72
N LYS A 82 -9.72 10.69 -6.99
CA LYS A 82 -8.59 11.03 -6.10
C LYS A 82 -9.02 11.28 -4.64
N MET A 83 -10.12 12.01 -4.45
CA MET A 83 -10.66 12.27 -3.10
C MET A 83 -11.27 11.04 -2.42
N LYS A 84 -11.78 10.06 -3.18
CA LYS A 84 -12.25 8.78 -2.62
C LYS A 84 -11.08 7.95 -2.13
N ILE A 85 -10.01 7.86 -2.92
CA ILE A 85 -8.76 7.18 -2.54
C ILE A 85 -8.18 7.83 -1.28
N TYR A 86 -8.03 9.16 -1.25
CA TYR A 86 -7.51 9.85 -0.08
C TYR A 86 -8.36 9.62 1.19
N ARG A 87 -9.70 9.64 1.08
CA ARG A 87 -10.59 9.33 2.22
C ARG A 87 -10.44 7.89 2.70
N GLN A 88 -10.22 6.94 1.78
CA GLN A 88 -9.95 5.55 2.11
C GLN A 88 -8.62 5.41 2.85
N CYS A 89 -7.53 6.00 2.33
CA CYS A 89 -6.23 6.05 3.00
C CYS A 89 -6.32 6.67 4.40
N LYS A 90 -7.03 7.80 4.52
CA LYS A 90 -7.25 8.48 5.81
C LYS A 90 -7.94 7.56 6.82
N ARG A 91 -8.99 6.85 6.39
CA ARG A 91 -9.71 5.90 7.24
C ARG A 91 -8.82 4.74 7.70
N TYR A 92 -7.96 4.21 6.84
CA TYR A 92 -7.02 3.17 7.26
C TYR A 92 -5.98 3.69 8.25
N CYS A 93 -5.45 4.90 8.02
CA CYS A 93 -4.51 5.53 8.93
C CYS A 93 -5.14 5.92 10.28
N ASP A 94 -6.47 5.99 10.40
CA ASP A 94 -7.14 6.13 11.71
C ASP A 94 -7.05 4.85 12.55
N ASN A 95 -6.79 3.68 11.97
CA ASN A 95 -6.71 2.40 12.68
C ASN A 95 -5.33 2.20 13.34
N THR A 96 -5.29 1.86 14.64
CA THR A 96 -4.06 1.74 15.44
C THR A 96 -3.12 0.59 15.04
N GLU A 97 -3.61 -0.45 14.37
CA GLU A 97 -2.79 -1.54 13.83
C GLU A 97 -1.88 -1.07 12.70
N LEU A 98 -2.35 -0.09 11.93
CA LEU A 98 -1.59 0.49 10.86
C LEU A 98 -0.58 1.49 11.43
N LYS A 99 0.70 1.30 11.10
CA LYS A 99 1.81 2.20 11.42
C LYS A 99 2.24 3.01 10.22
N GLY A 100 2.06 2.47 9.01
CA GLY A 100 2.31 3.18 7.76
C GLY A 100 1.52 2.59 6.60
N LEU A 101 1.34 3.38 5.53
CA LEU A 101 0.52 3.02 4.38
C LEU A 101 1.26 3.23 3.06
N ILE A 102 1.27 2.22 2.20
CA ILE A 102 1.75 2.35 0.82
C ILE A 102 0.53 2.30 -0.11
N LEU A 103 0.34 3.34 -0.91
CA LEU A 103 -0.62 3.34 -2.01
C LEU A 103 0.11 2.95 -3.30
N MET A 104 -0.18 1.76 -3.79
CA MET A 104 0.27 1.30 -5.11
C MET A 104 -0.73 1.72 -6.16
N THR A 105 -0.32 2.50 -7.16
CA THR A 105 -1.26 3.02 -8.15
C THR A 105 -0.65 3.20 -9.54
N ALA A 106 -1.46 2.96 -10.58
CA ALA A 106 -1.15 3.35 -11.96
C ALA A 106 -1.75 4.73 -12.32
N CYS A 107 -2.40 5.41 -11.37
CA CYS A 107 -3.06 6.69 -11.59
C CYS A 107 -2.23 7.84 -11.01
N PRO A 108 -1.82 8.82 -11.83
CA PRO A 108 -1.11 9.99 -11.33
C PRO A 108 -1.93 10.77 -10.30
N GLN A 109 -1.47 10.78 -9.05
CA GLN A 109 -2.06 11.51 -7.94
C GLN A 109 -1.00 11.87 -6.90
N GLY A 110 -1.29 12.87 -6.07
CA GLY A 110 -0.51 13.14 -4.87
C GLY A 110 -1.02 12.29 -3.70
N LEU A 111 -0.13 12.02 -2.76
CA LEU A 111 -0.43 11.47 -1.45
C LEU A 111 0.43 12.25 -0.44
N PRO A 112 -0.13 12.82 0.64
CA PRO A 112 0.69 13.41 1.68
C PRO A 112 1.63 12.37 2.29
N ASP A 113 2.87 12.74 2.62
CA ASP A 113 3.85 11.84 3.24
C ASP A 113 3.43 11.41 4.66
N ILE A 114 2.50 12.14 5.27
CA ILE A 114 1.92 11.84 6.58
C ILE A 114 0.40 11.93 6.50
N ILE A 115 -0.28 10.85 6.90
CA ILE A 115 -1.74 10.78 7.00
C ILE A 115 -2.09 10.31 8.42
N GLN A 116 -2.86 11.11 9.16
CA GLN A 116 -3.23 10.81 10.55
C GLN A 116 -2.02 10.48 11.45
N GLY A 117 -0.94 11.24 11.27
CA GLY A 117 0.30 11.06 12.04
C GLY A 117 1.10 9.82 11.65
N LYS A 118 0.78 9.15 10.54
CA LYS A 118 1.46 7.94 10.08
C LYS A 118 2.14 8.16 8.72
N PRO A 119 3.35 7.62 8.51
CA PRO A 119 4.01 7.63 7.22
C PRO A 119 3.11 7.04 6.13
N ALA A 120 3.05 7.73 4.99
CA ALA A 120 2.34 7.30 3.81
C ALA A 120 3.26 7.46 2.59
N LYS A 121 3.24 6.47 1.69
CA LYS A 121 4.01 6.50 0.45
C LYS A 121 3.16 6.19 -0.76
N LEU A 122 3.44 6.87 -1.85
CA LEU A 122 2.95 6.52 -3.17
C LEU A 122 3.99 5.65 -3.88
N HIS A 123 3.58 4.50 -4.38
CA HIS A 123 4.36 3.70 -5.33
C HIS A 123 3.64 3.65 -6.68
N PHE A 124 4.20 4.34 -7.68
CA PHE A 124 3.64 4.40 -9.01
C PHE A 124 4.03 3.16 -9.83
N LEU A 125 3.04 2.46 -10.39
CA LEU A 125 3.24 1.18 -11.09
C LEU A 125 3.58 1.33 -12.57
N GLY A 126 3.49 2.54 -13.14
CA GLY A 126 3.63 2.76 -14.58
C GLY A 126 5.03 2.53 -15.16
N GLU A 127 6.06 2.37 -14.32
CA GLU A 127 7.45 2.17 -14.78
C GLU A 127 7.74 0.74 -15.25
N ASN A 128 7.09 -0.28 -14.65
CA ASN A 128 7.33 -1.71 -14.93
C ASN A 128 6.02 -2.47 -15.28
N ALA A 129 5.00 -1.73 -15.71
CA ALA A 129 3.67 -2.26 -15.96
C ALA A 129 3.61 -3.24 -17.15
N LEU A 130 2.94 -4.38 -16.95
CA LEU A 130 2.51 -5.25 -18.03
C LEU A 130 1.08 -4.86 -18.46
N TRP A 131 0.96 -4.42 -19.71
CA TRP A 131 -0.33 -4.17 -20.35
C TRP A 131 -0.80 -5.48 -20.99
N SER A 132 -1.52 -6.30 -20.22
CA SER A 132 -2.09 -7.58 -20.69
C SER A 132 -3.50 -7.78 -20.19
#